data_AF-A0A3M1X2S4-F1
#
_entry.id   AF-A0A3M1X2S4-F1
#
_cell.length_a   1.000
_cell.length_b   1.000
_cell.length_c   1.000
_cell.angle_alpha   90.00
_cell.angle_beta   90.00
_cell.angle_gamma   90.00
#
_symmetry.space_group_name_H-M   'P 1'
#
loop_
_entity.id
_entity.type
_entity.pdbx_description
1 polymer ?
#
loop_
_entity_poly.entity_id
_entity_poly.type
_entity_poly.pdbx_seq_one_letter_code
_entity_poly.pdbx_strand_id
1 'polypeptide(L)'
;MVEKEFHRKMFAAILFVTVGGIVLVSSIVYLLAAEEVERTFFSIHQGVRNTWQALFPAVAIGSGVTLILSSLVIYYLTLLHAHRFGGPIYRIIETARKVARGESEEEFHLRRDDYFHDLADALQEMVGEYQGRLALIQEKVKRLESCLAGNAGNEKGASFSDEAVKLLEELKELSSRPGKR
;
A
#
# COMPACT_ATOMS: atom_id res chain seq x y z
N MET A 1 4.57 3.44 10.58
CA MET A 1 4.14 4.85 10.90
C MET A 1 4.02 5.74 9.65
N VAL A 2 4.22 5.16 8.46
CA VAL A 2 4.32 5.86 7.16
C VAL A 2 2.95 6.16 6.52
N GLU A 3 1.88 5.47 6.93
CA GLU A 3 0.54 5.71 6.36
C GLU A 3 -0.05 7.10 6.66
N LYS A 4 0.29 7.74 7.78
CA LYS A 4 -0.31 9.03 8.17
C LYS A 4 0.21 10.20 7.33
N GLU A 5 1.50 10.20 7.03
CA GLU A 5 2.14 11.17 6.13
C GLU A 5 1.57 11.07 4.70
N PHE A 6 1.29 9.84 4.27
CA PHE A 6 0.73 9.52 2.95
C PHE A 6 -0.72 9.98 2.80
N HIS A 7 -1.60 9.56 3.71
CA HIS A 7 -2.99 9.99 3.71
C HIS A 7 -3.06 11.51 3.78
N ARG A 8 -2.22 12.17 4.60
CA ARG A 8 -2.19 13.63 4.70
C ARG A 8 -1.80 14.31 3.39
N LYS A 9 -0.77 13.84 2.68
CA LYS A 9 -0.36 14.43 1.39
C LYS A 9 -1.41 14.22 0.30
N MET A 10 -1.99 13.02 0.22
CA MET A 10 -3.03 12.71 -0.76
C MET A 10 -4.32 13.50 -0.47
N PHE A 11 -4.77 13.53 0.78
CA PHE A 11 -5.91 14.35 1.20
C PHE A 11 -5.66 15.83 0.95
N ALA A 12 -4.46 16.35 1.27
CA ALA A 12 -4.12 17.74 1.03
C ALA A 12 -4.13 18.07 -0.47
N ALA A 13 -3.62 17.20 -1.34
CA ALA A 13 -3.63 17.39 -2.78
C ALA A 13 -5.06 17.40 -3.35
N ILE A 14 -5.89 16.44 -2.93
CA ILE A 14 -7.31 16.39 -3.34
C ILE A 14 -8.03 17.64 -2.86
N LEU A 15 -7.87 18.01 -1.59
CA LEU A 15 -8.51 19.17 -0.99
C LEU A 15 -8.07 20.46 -1.67
N PHE A 16 -6.78 20.61 -1.99
CA PHE A 16 -6.27 21.75 -2.75
C PHE A 16 -6.90 21.85 -4.14
N VAL A 17 -7.00 20.73 -4.88
CA VAL A 17 -7.64 20.69 -6.20
C VAL A 17 -9.13 21.01 -6.10
N THR A 18 -9.84 20.46 -5.13
CA THR A 18 -11.27 20.71 -4.93
C THR A 18 -11.55 22.16 -4.54
N VAL A 19 -10.81 22.71 -3.57
CA VAL A 19 -10.95 24.11 -3.14
C VAL A 19 -10.56 25.06 -4.27
N GLY A 20 -9.45 24.79 -4.96
CA GLY A 20 -9.02 25.57 -6.13
C GLY A 20 -10.06 25.58 -7.24
N GLY A 21 -10.70 24.43 -7.51
CA GLY A 21 -11.80 24.32 -8.46
C GLY A 21 -13.01 25.16 -8.06
N ILE A 22 -13.41 25.14 -6.79
CA ILE A 22 -14.52 25.97 -6.29
C ILE A 22 -14.20 27.46 -6.46
N VAL A 23 -12.99 27.90 -6.09
CA VAL A 23 -12.56 29.30 -6.24
C VAL A 23 -12.54 29.73 -7.70
N LEU A 24 -12.10 28.85 -8.61
CA LEU A 24 -12.14 29.11 -10.06
C LEU A 24 -13.56 29.29 -10.57
N VAL A 25 -14.49 28.39 -10.21
CA VAL A 25 -15.91 28.54 -10.60
C VAL A 25 -16.48 29.84 -10.06
N SER A 26 -16.29 30.12 -8.77
CA SER A 26 -16.78 31.34 -8.13
C SER A 26 -16.21 32.59 -8.81
N SER A 27 -14.94 32.58 -9.21
CA SER A 27 -14.31 33.69 -9.92
C SER A 27 -14.88 33.89 -11.32
N ILE A 28 -15.04 32.81 -12.10
CA ILE A 28 -15.60 32.88 -13.46
C ILE A 28 -17.04 33.39 -13.42
N VAL A 29 -17.85 32.87 -12.49
CA VAL A 29 -19.23 33.32 -12.29
C VAL A 29 -19.26 34.79 -11.89
N TYR A 30 -18.36 35.25 -11.01
CA TYR A 30 -18.28 36.66 -10.62
C TYR A 30 -17.91 37.58 -11.78
N LEU A 31 -16.91 37.22 -12.59
CA LEU A 31 -16.49 38.03 -13.75
C LEU A 31 -17.61 38.15 -14.80
N LEU A 32 -18.27 37.05 -15.13
CA LEU A 32 -19.38 37.05 -16.08
C LEU A 32 -20.60 37.79 -15.53
N ALA A 33 -20.92 37.59 -14.24
CA ALA A 33 -22.00 38.33 -13.60
C ALA A 33 -21.69 39.84 -13.55
N ALA A 34 -20.44 40.24 -13.30
CA ALA A 34 -20.05 41.65 -13.29
C ALA A 34 -20.21 42.30 -14.68
N GLU A 35 -19.80 41.63 -15.76
CA GLU A 35 -20.04 42.11 -17.13
C GLU A 35 -21.53 42.23 -17.46
N GLU A 36 -22.34 41.24 -17.08
CA GLU A 36 -23.78 41.22 -17.37
C GLU A 36 -24.53 42.29 -16.56
N VAL A 37 -24.13 42.46 -15.30
CA VAL A 37 -24.69 43.47 -14.39
C VAL A 37 -24.38 44.87 -14.92
N GLU A 38 -23.14 45.16 -15.32
CA GLU A 38 -22.76 46.47 -15.87
C GLU A 38 -23.51 46.81 -17.17
N ARG A 39 -23.68 45.83 -18.07
CA ARG A 39 -24.48 46.02 -19.30
C ARG A 39 -25.97 46.22 -19.01
N THR A 40 -26.51 45.53 -18.01
CA THR A 40 -27.93 45.65 -17.61
C THR A 40 -28.21 46.99 -16.91
N PHE A 41 -27.27 47.48 -16.09
CA PHE A 41 -27.36 48.79 -15.43
C PHE A 41 -27.33 49.97 -16.42
N PHE A 42 -26.65 49.83 -17.56
CA PHE A 42 -26.70 50.84 -18.64
C PHE A 42 -28.00 50.81 -19.47
N SER A 43 -28.78 49.71 -19.40
CA SER A 43 -29.98 49.49 -20.23
C SER A 43 -31.30 49.62 -19.45
N ILE A 44 -31.33 50.43 -18.38
CA ILE A 44 -32.46 50.60 -17.43
C ILE A 44 -33.77 51.11 -18.08
N HIS A 45 -33.83 51.35 -19.40
CA HIS A 45 -35.11 51.66 -20.03
C HIS A 45 -35.94 50.47 -20.53
N GLN A 46 -35.41 49.25 -20.69
CA GLN A 46 -36.26 48.13 -21.12
C GLN A 46 -35.82 46.76 -20.56
N GLY A 47 -36.67 46.21 -19.69
CA GLY A 47 -36.80 44.76 -19.50
C GLY A 47 -35.98 44.17 -18.36
N VAL A 48 -36.56 44.19 -17.15
CA VAL A 48 -36.28 43.18 -16.12
C VAL A 48 -36.83 41.85 -16.62
N ARG A 49 -36.14 41.23 -17.58
CA ARG A 49 -36.55 39.96 -18.15
C ARG A 49 -35.38 38.99 -18.06
N ASN A 50 -35.55 38.06 -17.13
CA ASN A 50 -34.80 36.82 -16.97
C ASN A 50 -33.30 36.97 -16.71
N THR A 51 -32.94 37.53 -15.55
CA THR A 51 -31.61 37.33 -14.93
C THR A 51 -31.20 35.84 -14.92
N TRP A 52 -32.18 34.94 -14.79
CA TRP A 52 -32.00 33.49 -14.91
C TRP A 52 -31.46 33.02 -16.28
N GLN A 53 -31.88 33.64 -17.38
CA GLN A 53 -31.42 33.28 -18.73
C GLN A 53 -29.99 33.76 -19.01
N ALA A 54 -29.56 34.83 -18.35
CA ALA A 54 -28.18 35.32 -18.43
C ALA A 54 -27.24 34.53 -17.50
N LEU A 55 -27.70 34.17 -16.30
CA LEU A 55 -26.88 33.42 -15.34
C LEU A 55 -26.65 31.96 -15.77
N PHE A 56 -27.65 31.32 -16.37
CA PHE A 56 -27.59 29.90 -16.75
C PHE A 56 -26.40 29.54 -17.65
N PRO A 57 -26.14 30.22 -18.78
CA PRO A 57 -24.97 29.91 -19.63
C PRO A 57 -23.65 30.18 -18.92
N ALA A 58 -23.55 31.25 -18.12
CA ALA A 58 -22.35 31.56 -17.35
C ALA A 58 -22.01 30.47 -16.33
N VAL A 59 -23.02 29.99 -15.59
CA VAL A 59 -22.86 28.88 -14.63
C VAL A 59 -22.57 27.57 -15.36
N ALA A 60 -23.22 27.29 -16.48
CA ALA A 60 -23.00 26.08 -17.25
C ALA A 60 -21.57 26.00 -17.82
N ILE A 61 -21.07 27.09 -18.41
CA ILE A 61 -19.71 27.17 -18.97
C ILE A 61 -18.67 27.09 -17.84
N GLY A 62 -18.84 27.88 -16.77
CA GLY A 62 -17.91 27.89 -15.64
C GLY A 62 -17.83 26.53 -14.94
N SER A 63 -18.98 25.87 -14.73
CA SER A 63 -19.03 24.53 -14.14
C SER A 63 -18.45 23.47 -15.08
N GLY A 64 -18.72 23.55 -16.38
CA GLY A 64 -18.19 22.62 -17.38
C GLY A 64 -16.67 22.68 -17.49
N VAL A 65 -16.10 23.88 -17.60
CA VAL A 65 -14.64 24.09 -17.67
C VAL A 65 -13.96 23.55 -16.41
N THR A 66 -14.52 23.85 -15.24
CA THR A 66 -13.94 23.40 -13.97
C THR A 66 -14.05 21.90 -13.79
N LEU A 67 -15.18 21.29 -14.18
CA LEU A 67 -15.34 19.83 -14.15
C LEU A 67 -14.29 19.14 -15.02
N ILE A 68 -14.08 19.63 -16.24
CA ILE A 68 -13.08 19.05 -17.14
C ILE A 68 -11.67 19.21 -16.57
N LEU A 69 -11.33 20.40 -16.09
CA LEU A 69 -9.99 20.69 -15.55
C LEU A 69 -9.71 19.88 -14.27
N SER A 70 -10.65 19.86 -13.33
CA SER A 70 -10.51 19.08 -12.09
C SER A 70 -10.46 17.58 -12.36
N SER A 71 -11.28 17.07 -13.28
CA SER A 71 -11.24 15.66 -13.70
C SER A 71 -9.89 15.29 -14.32
N LEU A 72 -9.33 16.14 -15.20
CA LEU A 72 -8.00 15.92 -15.79
C LEU A 72 -6.90 15.89 -14.72
N VAL A 73 -6.93 16.82 -13.77
CA VAL A 73 -5.95 16.87 -12.67
C VAL A 73 -6.06 15.63 -11.78
N ILE A 74 -7.28 15.25 -11.40
CA ILE A 74 -7.53 14.04 -10.58
C ILE A 74 -7.09 12.78 -11.34
N TYR A 75 -7.42 12.68 -12.63
CA TYR A 75 -7.00 11.57 -13.48
C TYR A 75 -5.48 11.45 -13.53
N TYR A 76 -4.77 12.55 -13.77
CA TYR A 76 -3.32 12.57 -13.84
C TYR A 76 -2.67 12.21 -12.49
N LEU A 77 -3.17 12.76 -11.39
CA LEU A 77 -2.73 12.39 -10.04
C LEU A 77 -2.93 10.89 -9.80
N THR A 78 -4.11 10.36 -10.12
CA THR A 78 -4.42 8.94 -9.92
C THR A 78 -3.50 8.05 -10.74
N LEU A 79 -3.23 8.40 -12.01
CA LEU A 79 -2.35 7.63 -12.89
C LEU A 79 -0.90 7.60 -12.38
N LEU A 80 -0.36 8.76 -11.99
CA LEU A 80 0.98 8.86 -11.40
C LEU A 80 1.10 8.01 -10.13
N HIS A 81 0.07 8.04 -9.29
CA HIS A 81 0.06 7.26 -8.06
C HIS A 81 -0.08 5.75 -8.33
N ALA A 82 -0.91 5.34 -9.29
CA ALA A 82 -1.12 3.93 -9.64
C ALA A 82 0.19 3.19 -9.97
N HIS A 83 1.11 3.84 -10.68
CA HIS A 83 2.42 3.25 -11.01
C HIS A 83 3.29 2.96 -9.78
N ARG A 84 3.19 3.78 -8.72
CA ARG A 84 3.89 3.53 -7.46
C ARG A 84 3.24 2.45 -6.59
N PHE A 85 1.97 2.08 -6.86
CA PHE A 85 1.29 0.97 -6.16
C PHE A 85 1.53 -0.39 -6.81
N GLY A 86 1.39 -0.47 -8.13
CA GLY A 86 1.35 -1.76 -8.84
C GLY A 86 2.66 -2.54 -8.80
N GLY A 87 3.79 -1.85 -9.01
CA GLY A 87 5.11 -2.49 -9.03
C GLY A 87 5.48 -3.15 -7.69
N PRO A 88 5.42 -2.43 -6.56
CA PRO A 88 5.74 -2.97 -5.25
C PRO A 88 4.86 -4.13 -4.83
N ILE A 89 3.53 -4.03 -5.04
CA ILE A 89 2.58 -5.10 -4.72
C ILE A 89 2.90 -6.36 -5.53
N TYR A 90 3.19 -6.22 -6.82
CA TYR A 90 3.55 -7.36 -7.65
C TYR A 90 4.81 -8.06 -7.13
N ARG A 91 5.84 -7.29 -6.72
CA ARG A 91 7.07 -7.85 -6.14
C ARG A 91 6.80 -8.58 -4.82
N ILE A 92 5.98 -8.01 -3.93
CA ILE A 92 5.57 -8.68 -2.67
C ILE A 92 4.87 -10.02 -2.95
N ILE A 93 3.92 -10.04 -3.89
CA ILE A 93 3.19 -11.25 -4.25
C ILE A 93 4.15 -12.31 -4.82
N GLU A 94 5.07 -11.91 -5.69
CA GLU A 94 6.00 -12.85 -6.31
C GLU A 94 7.01 -13.41 -5.30
N THR A 95 7.53 -12.58 -4.39
CA THR A 95 8.38 -13.05 -3.29
C THR A 95 7.61 -14.01 -2.36
N ALA A 96 6.37 -13.69 -2.00
CA ALA A 96 5.53 -14.60 -1.22
C ALA A 96 5.29 -15.95 -1.92
N ARG A 97 5.13 -15.94 -3.26
CA ARG A 97 5.01 -17.18 -4.06
C ARG A 97 6.31 -17.98 -4.09
N LYS A 98 7.47 -17.33 -4.22
CA LYS A 98 8.78 -18.00 -4.17
C LYS A 98 9.00 -18.68 -2.82
N VAL A 99 8.72 -17.97 -1.73
CA VAL A 99 8.77 -18.51 -0.37
C VAL A 99 7.83 -19.71 -0.21
N ALA A 100 6.62 -19.63 -0.75
CA ALA A 100 5.68 -20.75 -0.74
C ALA A 100 6.16 -21.98 -1.54
N ARG A 101 7.02 -21.80 -2.54
CA ARG A 101 7.68 -22.89 -3.29
C ARG A 101 8.94 -23.42 -2.60
N GLY A 102 9.34 -22.85 -1.47
CA GLY A 102 10.60 -23.19 -0.80
C GLY A 102 11.84 -22.58 -1.47
N GLU A 103 11.65 -21.64 -2.40
CA GLU A 103 12.73 -20.85 -3.00
C GLU A 103 13.03 -19.67 -2.07
N SER A 104 14.19 -19.69 -1.42
CA SER A 104 14.66 -18.57 -0.62
C SER A 104 15.34 -17.53 -1.50
N GLU A 105 14.81 -16.31 -1.53
CA GLU A 105 15.60 -15.13 -1.88
C GLU A 105 16.35 -14.66 -0.61
N GLU A 106 17.63 -14.35 -0.74
CA GLU A 106 18.47 -13.93 0.39
C GLU A 106 18.02 -12.58 0.95
N GLU A 107 17.52 -11.66 0.13
CA GLU A 107 17.06 -10.34 0.58
C GLU A 107 15.94 -9.76 -0.31
N PHE A 108 14.77 -9.51 0.27
CA PHE A 108 13.68 -8.77 -0.36
C PHE A 108 13.62 -7.34 0.15
N HIS A 109 13.92 -6.37 -0.73
CA HIS A 109 13.77 -4.95 -0.44
C HIS A 109 13.04 -4.21 -1.58
N LEU A 110 12.12 -3.33 -1.19
CA LEU A 110 11.45 -2.39 -2.08
C LEU A 110 12.34 -1.15 -2.32
N ARG A 111 12.14 -0.42 -3.42
CA ARG A 111 12.91 0.81 -3.65
C ARG A 111 12.49 1.88 -2.64
N ARG A 112 13.40 2.79 -2.27
CA ARG A 112 13.14 3.84 -1.26
C ARG A 112 11.85 4.63 -1.49
N ASP A 113 11.49 4.88 -2.76
CA ASP A 113 10.30 5.64 -3.15
C ASP A 113 9.02 4.80 -3.34
N ASP A 114 9.12 3.48 -3.20
CA ASP A 114 8.00 2.57 -3.33
C ASP A 114 7.11 2.62 -2.08
N TYR A 115 5.82 2.32 -2.25
CA TYR A 115 4.90 2.14 -1.12
C TYR A 115 5.04 0.72 -0.54
N PHE A 116 4.50 0.50 0.66
CA PHE A 116 4.45 -0.80 1.35
C PHE A 116 5.75 -1.29 1.99
N HIS A 117 6.68 -0.39 2.35
CA HIS A 117 7.87 -0.75 3.13
C HIS A 117 7.53 -1.52 4.41
N ASP A 118 6.58 -1.02 5.22
CA ASP A 118 6.14 -1.71 6.44
C ASP A 118 5.67 -3.17 6.17
N LEU A 119 5.06 -3.44 5.00
CA LEU A 119 4.63 -4.80 4.61
C LEU A 119 5.79 -5.64 4.08
N ALA A 120 6.72 -5.02 3.34
CA ALA A 120 7.92 -5.68 2.85
C ALA A 120 8.84 -6.10 4.00
N ASP A 121 9.04 -5.23 4.98
CA ASP A 121 9.83 -5.49 6.18
C ASP A 121 9.20 -6.64 6.99
N ALA A 122 7.88 -6.62 7.18
CA ALA A 122 7.16 -7.71 7.85
C ALA A 122 7.27 -9.04 7.09
N LEU A 123 7.22 -9.01 5.74
CA LEU A 123 7.41 -10.21 4.93
C LEU A 123 8.85 -10.74 5.06
N GLN A 124 9.85 -9.85 5.02
CA GLN A 124 11.25 -10.22 5.18
C GLN A 124 11.52 -10.84 6.56
N GLU A 125 10.96 -10.28 7.62
CA GLU A 125 11.04 -10.83 8.98
C GLU A 125 10.41 -12.23 9.05
N MET A 126 9.23 -12.41 8.47
CA MET A 126 8.55 -13.71 8.41
C MET A 126 9.40 -14.76 7.65
N VAL A 127 9.99 -14.38 6.52
CA VAL A 127 10.86 -15.26 5.73
C VAL A 127 12.11 -15.63 6.51
N GLY A 128 12.75 -14.66 7.18
CA GLY A 128 13.93 -14.91 8.02
C GLY A 128 13.65 -15.88 9.17
N GLU A 129 12.54 -15.67 9.90
CA GLU A 129 12.09 -16.57 10.95
C GLU A 129 11.82 -17.99 10.43
N TYR A 130 11.18 -18.12 9.27
CA TYR A 130 10.90 -19.41 8.66
C TYR A 130 12.17 -20.16 8.26
N GLN A 131 13.12 -19.47 7.63
CA GLN A 131 14.43 -20.02 7.26
C GLN A 131 15.24 -20.44 8.50
N GLY A 132 15.25 -19.61 9.54
CA GLY A 132 15.92 -19.93 10.80
C GLY A 132 15.37 -21.19 11.47
N ARG A 133 14.05 -21.37 11.46
CA ARG A 133 13.40 -22.59 11.97
C ARG A 133 13.74 -23.81 11.13
N LEU A 134 13.75 -23.70 9.80
CA LEU A 134 14.14 -24.80 8.92
C LEU A 134 15.60 -25.22 9.15
N ALA A 135 16.52 -24.25 9.29
CA ALA A 135 17.92 -24.53 9.58
C ALA A 135 18.10 -25.26 10.92
N LEU A 136 17.39 -24.83 11.97
CA LEU A 136 17.38 -25.51 13.28
C LEU A 136 16.85 -26.94 13.19
N ILE A 137 15.77 -27.17 12.43
CA ILE A 137 15.22 -28.51 12.21
C ILE A 137 16.23 -29.40 11.49
N GLN A 138 16.86 -28.89 10.41
CA GLN A 138 17.88 -29.64 9.66
C GLN A 138 19.10 -29.97 10.53
N GLU A 139 19.55 -29.04 11.37
CA GLU A 139 20.65 -29.29 12.31
C GLU A 139 20.28 -30.40 13.31
N LYS A 140 19.08 -30.33 13.91
CA LYS A 140 18.60 -31.35 14.85
C LYS A 140 18.46 -32.72 14.19
N VAL A 141 17.93 -32.79 12.97
CA VAL A 141 17.85 -34.04 12.20
C VAL A 141 19.24 -34.61 11.91
N LYS A 142 20.18 -33.77 11.47
CA LYS A 142 21.56 -34.20 11.20
C LYS A 142 22.26 -34.71 12.46
N ARG A 143 22.03 -34.07 13.62
CA ARG A 143 22.53 -34.55 14.91
C ARG A 143 21.95 -35.93 15.24
N LEU A 144 20.64 -36.12 15.09
CA LEU A 144 19.99 -37.43 15.29
C LEU A 144 20.56 -38.51 14.36
N GLU A 145 20.77 -38.22 13.08
CA GLU A 145 21.39 -39.16 12.13
C GLU A 145 22.82 -39.53 12.54
N SER A 146 23.63 -38.54 12.94
CA SER A 146 25.01 -38.76 13.40
C SER A 146 25.06 -39.61 14.66
N CYS A 147 24.13 -39.35 15.57
CA CYS A 147 23.89 -40.10 16.80
C CYS A 147 23.51 -41.56 16.48
N LEU A 148 22.58 -41.79 15.55
CA LEU A 148 22.16 -43.14 15.14
C LEU A 148 23.27 -43.91 14.43
N ALA A 149 24.05 -43.24 13.57
CA ALA A 149 25.20 -43.82 12.88
C ALA A 149 26.34 -44.19 13.86
N GLY A 150 26.56 -43.39 14.91
CA GLY A 150 27.50 -43.70 15.99
C GLY A 150 27.09 -44.89 16.86
N ASN A 151 25.80 -45.22 16.91
CA ASN A 151 25.25 -46.32 17.70
C ASN A 151 25.43 -47.71 17.04
N ALA A 152 25.75 -47.77 15.73
CA ALA A 152 26.07 -49.01 15.05
C ALA A 152 27.38 -49.69 15.54
N GLY A 153 28.11 -49.03 16.45
CA GLY A 153 29.41 -49.51 16.97
C GLY A 153 29.59 -49.54 18.50
N ASN A 154 28.62 -49.20 19.36
CA ASN A 154 28.87 -49.24 20.81
C ASN A 154 27.62 -49.42 21.71
N GLU A 155 27.75 -50.23 22.76
CA GLU A 155 26.70 -50.74 23.67
C GLU A 155 26.17 -49.73 24.73
N LYS A 156 25.92 -48.46 24.38
CA LYS A 156 25.35 -47.46 25.33
C LYS A 156 23.91 -47.03 24.99
N GLY A 157 23.06 -47.99 24.65
CA GLY A 157 21.68 -47.78 24.19
C GLY A 157 20.73 -47.06 25.16
N ALA A 158 20.98 -47.09 26.47
CA ALA A 158 20.05 -46.52 27.47
C ALA A 158 20.12 -44.99 27.63
N SER A 159 21.32 -44.40 27.61
CA SER A 159 21.50 -42.93 27.74
C SER A 159 21.15 -42.19 26.45
N PHE A 160 21.25 -42.89 25.31
CA PHE A 160 21.04 -42.36 23.98
C PHE A 160 19.57 -42.31 23.58
N SER A 161 18.79 -43.33 23.98
CA SER A 161 17.34 -43.34 23.86
C SER A 161 16.72 -42.11 24.54
N ASP A 162 17.25 -41.70 25.69
CA ASP A 162 16.72 -40.59 26.48
C ASP A 162 16.99 -39.22 25.83
N GLU A 163 18.16 -39.06 25.20
CA GLU A 163 18.55 -37.85 24.48
C GLU A 163 17.82 -37.72 23.13
N ALA A 164 17.61 -38.82 22.41
CA ALA A 164 16.80 -38.86 21.20
C ALA A 164 15.32 -38.56 21.49
N VAL A 165 14.78 -39.07 22.60
CA VAL A 165 13.41 -38.76 23.05
C VAL A 165 13.28 -37.29 23.44
N LYS A 166 14.24 -36.70 24.15
CA LYS A 166 14.25 -35.26 24.45
C LYS A 166 14.27 -34.38 23.20
N LEU A 167 15.08 -34.72 22.20
CA LEU A 167 15.13 -33.96 20.95
C LEU A 167 13.83 -34.08 20.14
N LEU A 168 13.19 -35.25 20.16
CA LEU A 168 11.87 -35.44 19.55
C LEU A 168 10.78 -34.65 20.29
N GLU A 169 10.85 -34.59 21.61
CA GLU A 169 9.91 -33.83 22.43
C GLU A 169 10.08 -32.32 22.21
N GLU A 170 11.31 -31.82 22.12
CA GLU A 170 11.58 -30.43 21.75
C GLU A 170 11.17 -30.09 20.31
N LEU A 171 11.33 -31.01 19.35
CA LEU A 171 10.82 -30.82 17.98
C LEU A 171 9.29 -30.76 17.95
N LYS A 172 8.63 -31.57 18.78
CA LYS A 172 7.18 -31.57 18.93
C LYS A 172 6.68 -30.28 19.60
N GLU A 173 7.41 -29.74 20.58
CA GLU A 173 7.14 -28.43 21.16
C GLU A 173 7.33 -27.28 20.15
N LEU A 174 8.37 -27.35 19.31
CA LEU A 174 8.62 -26.38 18.24
C LEU A 174 7.53 -26.42 17.15
N SER A 175 7.00 -27.59 16.82
CA SER A 175 5.85 -27.75 15.93
C SER A 175 4.51 -27.36 16.60
N SER A 176 4.42 -27.41 17.93
CA SER A 176 3.20 -27.14 18.69
C SER A 176 3.09 -25.71 19.22
N ARG A 177 4.14 -24.89 19.16
CA ARG A 177 4.06 -23.48 19.57
C ARG A 177 3.40 -22.65 18.48
N PRO A 178 2.14 -22.20 18.63
CA PRO A 178 1.60 -21.16 17.77
C PRO A 178 2.48 -19.91 17.96
N GLY A 179 2.83 -19.26 16.84
CA GLY A 179 3.72 -18.11 16.81
C GLY A 179 3.45 -17.16 17.98
N LYS A 180 4.46 -16.98 18.84
CA LYS A 180 4.40 -15.96 19.89
C LYS A 180 4.29 -14.61 19.19
N ARG A 181 3.24 -13.90 19.58
CA ARG A 181 2.89 -12.52 19.28
C ARG A 181 4.06 -11.57 19.35
#